data_AF-A0A0F2JGQ4-F1
#
_entry.id   AF-A0A0F2JGQ4-F1
#
_cell.length_a   1.000
_cell.length_b   1.000
_cell.length_c   1.000
_cell.angle_alpha   90.00
_cell.angle_beta   90.00
_cell.angle_gamma   90.00
#
_symmetry.space_group_name_H-M   'P 1'
#
loop_
_entity.id
_entity.type
_entity.pdbx_description
1 polymer ?
#
loop_
_entity_poly.entity_id
_entity_poly.type
_entity_poly.pdbx_seq_one_letter_code
_entity_poly.pdbx_strand_id
1 'polypeptide(L)'
;MSSGKKQGEILCFDLAYILFADQENLPCLHFLLNDKKELMHDNQLIKVAEFVQDKDIQLVVSILRDKLPEGVIDKAHVAVELSQDSKLFKIESDQ
;
A
#
# COMPACT_ATOMS: atom_id res chain seq x y z
N MET A 1 3.55 -17.02 15.30
CA MET A 1 3.28 -16.35 14.00
C MET A 1 4.41 -15.39 13.70
N SER A 2 4.93 -15.37 12.47
CA SER A 2 5.85 -14.31 12.05
C SER A 2 5.14 -12.96 12.06
N SER A 3 5.89 -11.87 12.27
CA SER A 3 5.35 -10.51 12.31
C SER A 3 4.62 -10.15 11.00
N GLY A 4 5.13 -10.61 9.86
CA GLY A 4 4.50 -10.42 8.54
C GLY A 4 3.14 -11.07 8.37
N LYS A 5 2.97 -12.29 8.90
CA LYS A 5 1.68 -12.99 8.85
C LYS A 5 0.61 -12.23 9.63
N LYS A 6 0.95 -11.71 10.80
CA LYS A 6 0.02 -10.90 11.61
C LYS A 6 -0.41 -9.63 10.88
N GLN A 7 0.51 -8.92 10.24
CA GLN A 7 0.19 -7.72 9.47
C GLN A 7 -0.71 -8.02 8.27
N GLY A 8 -0.44 -9.11 7.55
CA GLY A 8 -1.32 -9.56 6.47
C GLY A 8 -2.73 -9.91 6.96
N GLU A 9 -2.85 -10.57 8.11
CA GLU A 9 -4.14 -10.89 8.73
C GLU A 9 -4.91 -9.62 9.14
N ILE A 10 -4.25 -8.61 9.72
CA ILE A 10 -4.86 -7.32 10.07
C ILE A 10 -5.42 -6.64 8.82
N LEU A 11 -4.62 -6.56 7.75
CA LEU A 11 -5.07 -5.96 6.49
C LEU A 11 -6.26 -6.70 5.88
N CYS A 12 -6.24 -8.04 5.91
CA CYS A 12 -7.39 -8.84 5.46
C CYS A 12 -8.63 -8.60 6.31
N PHE A 13 -8.49 -8.36 7.61
CA PHE A 13 -9.61 -8.00 8.49
C PHE A 13 -10.21 -6.65 8.11
N ASP A 14 -9.38 -5.65 7.85
CA ASP A 14 -9.85 -4.32 7.41
C ASP A 14 -10.57 -4.41 6.05
N LEU A 15 -10.05 -5.20 5.11
CA LEU A 15 -10.71 -5.46 3.84
C LEU A 15 -12.04 -6.19 4.02
N ALA A 16 -12.09 -7.22 4.88
CA ALA A 16 -13.32 -7.94 5.17
C ALA A 16 -14.38 -7.03 5.79
N TYR A 17 -13.99 -6.05 6.60
CA TYR A 17 -14.91 -5.06 7.15
C TYR A 17 -15.53 -4.18 6.06
N ILE A 18 -14.75 -3.70 5.09
CA ILE A 18 -15.29 -2.93 3.94
C ILE A 18 -16.30 -3.78 3.17
N LEU A 19 -15.95 -5.03 2.84
CA LEU A 19 -16.85 -5.92 2.10
C LEU A 19 -18.12 -6.24 2.88
N PHE A 20 -18.02 -6.40 4.20
CA PHE A 20 -19.18 -6.59 5.06
C PHE A 20 -20.05 -5.34 5.09
N ALA A 21 -19.47 -4.15 5.23
CA ALA A 21 -20.20 -2.89 5.21
C ALA A 21 -20.95 -2.70 3.89
N ASP A 22 -20.33 -3.04 2.76
CA ASP A 22 -20.98 -3.01 1.45
C ASP A 22 -22.18 -3.97 1.37
N GLN A 23 -22.02 -5.20 1.87
CA GLN A 23 -23.10 -6.19 1.91
C GLN A 23 -24.29 -5.75 2.77
N GLU A 24 -24.02 -5.13 3.91
CA GLU A 24 -25.04 -4.63 4.84
C GLU A 24 -25.57 -3.23 4.47
N ASN A 25 -25.12 -2.65 3.34
CA ASN A 25 -25.45 -1.29 2.90
C ASN A 25 -25.12 -0.21 3.95
N LEU A 26 -24.02 -0.43 4.68
CA LEU A 26 -23.49 0.52 5.66
C LEU A 26 -22.55 1.51 4.95
N PRO A 27 -22.72 2.83 5.13
CA PRO A 27 -21.80 3.79 4.55
C PRO A 27 -20.41 3.64 5.18
N CYS A 28 -19.40 3.36 4.37
CA CYS A 28 -18.01 3.26 4.80
C CYS A 28 -17.04 3.84 3.75
N LEU A 29 -15.78 4.01 4.14
CA LEU A 29 -14.72 4.45 3.24
C LEU A 29 -14.00 3.24 2.63
N HIS A 30 -13.90 3.18 1.31
CA HIS A 30 -13.10 2.19 0.56
C HIS A 30 -11.63 2.60 0.52
N PHE A 31 -11.07 2.94 1.68
CA PHE A 31 -9.73 3.49 1.82
C PHE A 31 -9.03 2.92 3.05
N LEU A 32 -7.82 2.38 2.86
CA LEU A 32 -6.98 1.83 3.91
C LEU A 32 -5.63 2.54 3.94
N LEU A 33 -5.24 3.01 5.13
CA LEU A 33 -3.92 3.61 5.38
C LEU A 33 -3.14 2.70 6.32
N ASN A 34 -1.97 2.25 5.88
CA ASN A 34 -1.11 1.38 6.67
C ASN A 34 0.34 1.88 6.65
N ASP A 35 0.89 2.16 7.83
CA ASP A 35 2.30 2.50 8.00
C ASP A 35 3.10 1.24 8.37
N LYS A 36 4.34 1.10 7.87
CA LYS A 36 5.29 0.00 8.16
C LYS A 36 4.95 -1.38 7.59
N LYS A 37 4.88 -1.49 6.26
CA LYS A 37 4.71 -2.79 5.54
C LYS A 37 5.99 -3.60 5.32
N GLU A 38 7.02 -3.46 6.16
CA GLU A 38 8.33 -4.12 5.99
C GLU A 38 8.29 -5.66 6.05
N LEU A 39 7.15 -6.29 6.34
CA LEU A 39 7.10 -7.69 6.73
C LEU A 39 6.18 -8.58 5.88
N MET A 40 5.38 -8.04 4.94
CA MET A 40 4.64 -8.92 4.02
C MET A 40 5.58 -9.46 2.94
N HIS A 41 5.50 -10.77 2.69
CA HIS A 41 6.24 -11.38 1.57
C HIS A 41 5.72 -10.84 0.24
N ASP A 42 6.60 -10.74 -0.76
CA ASP A 42 6.32 -10.17 -2.08
C ASP A 42 5.03 -10.68 -2.72
N ASN A 43 4.81 -12.01 -2.69
CA ASN A 43 3.61 -12.64 -3.23
C ASN A 43 2.31 -12.22 -2.53
N GLN A 44 2.36 -11.87 -1.25
CA GLN A 44 1.20 -11.38 -0.51
C GLN A 44 0.87 -9.94 -0.92
N LEU A 45 1.89 -9.10 -1.10
CA LEU A 45 1.69 -7.72 -1.51
C LEU A 45 1.09 -7.63 -2.92
N ILE A 46 1.56 -8.46 -3.86
CA ILE A 46 0.99 -8.55 -5.22
C ILE A 46 -0.49 -8.94 -5.16
N LYS A 47 -0.83 -10.03 -4.46
CA LYS A 47 -2.22 -10.49 -4.34
C LYS A 47 -3.13 -9.45 -3.70
N VAL A 48 -2.64 -8.74 -2.68
CA VAL A 48 -3.38 -7.65 -2.05
C VAL A 48 -3.60 -6.52 -3.04
N ALA A 49 -2.57 -6.10 -3.79
CA ALA A 49 -2.69 -5.03 -4.78
C ALA A 49 -3.73 -5.38 -5.87
N GLU A 50 -3.68 -6.60 -6.39
CA GLU A 50 -4.67 -7.09 -7.36
C GLU A 50 -6.09 -7.13 -6.77
N PHE A 51 -6.22 -7.60 -5.52
CA PHE A 51 -7.51 -7.68 -4.84
C PHE A 51 -8.15 -6.31 -4.61
N VAL A 52 -7.37 -5.35 -4.08
CA VAL A 52 -7.91 -4.01 -3.81
C VAL A 52 -8.26 -3.28 -5.11
N GLN A 53 -7.51 -3.52 -6.19
CA GLN A 53 -7.83 -2.99 -7.51
C GLN A 53 -9.13 -3.58 -8.09
N ASP A 54 -9.35 -4.90 -7.96
CA ASP A 54 -10.60 -5.56 -8.39
C ASP A 54 -11.83 -5.06 -7.61
N LYS A 55 -11.63 -4.69 -6.34
CA LYS A 55 -12.71 -4.23 -5.44
C LYS A 55 -12.90 -2.72 -5.40
N ASP A 56 -12.18 -1.94 -6.20
CA ASP A 56 -12.18 -0.48 -6.17
C ASP A 56 -11.88 0.09 -4.76
N ILE A 57 -10.96 -0.56 -4.05
CA ILE A 57 -10.49 -0.15 -2.72
C ILE A 57 -9.13 0.51 -2.86
N GLN A 58 -8.96 1.68 -2.25
CA GLN A 58 -7.68 2.38 -2.24
C GLN A 58 -6.83 1.93 -1.04
N LEU A 59 -5.59 1.52 -1.31
CA LEU A 59 -4.61 1.15 -0.29
C LEU A 59 -3.41 2.10 -0.34
N VAL A 60 -3.21 2.87 0.73
CA VAL A 60 -2.07 3.79 0.88
C VAL A 60 -1.11 3.22 1.92
N VAL A 61 0.14 3.04 1.49
CA VAL A 61 1.16 2.37 2.30
C VAL A 61 2.51 3.03 2.20
N SER A 62 3.24 3.06 3.30
CA SER A 62 4.68 3.35 3.32
C SER A 62 5.47 2.05 3.16
N ILE A 63 6.38 2.02 2.17
CA ILE A 63 7.20 0.83 1.88
C ILE A 63 8.58 1.26 1.39
N LEU A 64 9.60 0.52 1.84
CA LEU A 64 10.96 0.69 1.34
C LEU A 64 11.08 0.12 -0.07
N ARG A 65 11.83 0.80 -0.95
CA ARG A 65 11.96 0.42 -2.36
C ARG A 65 12.49 -1.00 -2.57
N ASP A 66 13.41 -1.44 -1.72
CA ASP A 66 14.00 -2.80 -1.75
C ASP A 66 13.02 -3.89 -1.27
N LYS A 67 11.89 -3.50 -0.68
CA LYS A 67 10.79 -4.40 -0.28
C LYS A 67 9.63 -4.38 -1.27
N LEU A 68 9.70 -3.55 -2.32
CA LEU A 68 8.69 -3.56 -3.36
C LEU A 68 8.99 -4.69 -4.36
N PRO A 69 8.03 -5.56 -4.68
CA PRO A 69 8.21 -6.57 -5.72
C PRO A 69 8.44 -5.90 -7.08
N GLU A 70 9.39 -6.42 -7.86
CA GLU A 70 9.75 -5.85 -9.18
C GLU A 70 8.52 -5.67 -10.08
N GLY A 71 7.64 -6.68 -10.14
CA GLY A 71 6.41 -6.63 -10.96
C GLY A 71 5.37 -5.58 -10.56
N VAL A 72 5.50 -4.96 -9.38
CA VAL A 72 4.67 -3.82 -8.95
C VAL A 72 5.26 -2.50 -9.44
N ILE A 73 6.59 -2.36 -9.43
CA ILE A 73 7.30 -1.14 -9.91
C ILE A 73 7.05 -0.93 -11.40
N ASP A 74 7.14 -1.99 -12.19
CA ASP A 74 7.02 -1.90 -13.66
C ASP A 74 5.66 -1.36 -14.13
N LYS A 75 4.63 -1.51 -13.29
CA LYS A 75 3.27 -1.01 -13.52
C LYS A 75 2.96 0.27 -12.76
N ALA A 76 3.91 0.82 -12.00
CA ALA A 76 3.66 1.94 -11.11
C ALA A 76 3.57 3.26 -11.90
N HIS A 77 2.53 4.04 -11.60
CA HIS A 77 2.47 5.44 -11.98
C HIS A 77 3.24 6.27 -10.95
N VAL A 78 4.48 6.64 -11.28
CA VAL A 78 5.32 7.46 -10.40
C VAL A 78 4.98 8.92 -10.62
N ALA A 79 4.35 9.55 -9.63
CA ALA A 79 4.03 10.98 -9.66
C ALA A 79 5.24 11.86 -9.27
N VAL A 80 6.03 11.40 -8.30
CA VAL A 80 7.18 12.13 -7.75
C VAL A 80 8.28 11.12 -7.38
N GLU A 81 9.51 11.40 -7.81
CA GLU A 81 10.72 10.71 -7.36
C GLU A 81 11.67 11.74 -6.74
N LEU A 82 12.24 11.43 -5.57
CA LEU A 82 13.12 12.31 -4.81
C LEU A 82 14.48 11.62 -4.60
N SER A 83 15.55 12.41 -4.53
CA SER A 83 16.89 11.93 -4.20
C SER A 83 17.55 12.82 -3.15
N GLN A 84 18.76 12.45 -2.70
CA GLN A 84 19.54 13.31 -1.81
C GLN A 84 19.82 14.68 -2.43
N ASP A 85 20.07 14.72 -3.73
CA ASP A 85 20.41 15.94 -4.47
C ASP A 85 19.18 16.64 -5.09
N SER A 86 18.01 16.00 -5.06
CA SER A 86 16.75 16.52 -5.61
C SER A 86 15.60 16.27 -4.65
N LYS A 87 15.51 17.13 -3.62
CA LYS A 87 14.46 17.11 -2.59
C LYS A 87 13.19 17.84 -3.07
N LEU A 88 12.06 17.54 -2.45
CA LEU A 88 10.74 18.03 -2.86
C LEU A 88 10.66 19.56 -3.00
N PHE A 89 11.21 20.30 -2.03
CA PHE A 89 11.12 21.76 -1.98
C PHE A 89 12.26 22.49 -2.72
N LYS A 90 13.26 21.76 -3.24
CA LYS A 90 14.41 22.31 -4.02
C LYS A 90 15.19 23.46 -3.35
N ILE A 91 15.11 23.60 -2.03
CA ILE A 91 15.72 24.71 -1.27
C ILE A 91 17.25 24.74 -1.43
N GLU A 92 17.85 23.58 -1.68
CA GLU A 92 19.31 23.40 -1.73
C GLU A 92 19.88 23.66 -3.14
N SER A 93 19.01 23.88 -4.13
CA SER A 93 19.37 24.18 -5.52
C SER A 93 19.53 25.68 -5.80
N ASP A 94 19.16 26.55 -4.85
CA ASP A 94 19.22 28.01 -4.96
C ASP A 94 20.50 28.61 -4.32
N GLN A 95 21.52 27.79 -4.04
CA GLN A 95 22.87 28.21 -3.63
C GLN A 95 23.88 28.02 -4.75
#